data_AF-A0A8T6WL82-F1
#
_entry.id   AF-A0A8T6WL82-F1
#
_cell.length_a   1.000
_cell.length_b   1.000
_cell.length_c   1.000
_cell.angle_alpha   90.00
_cell.angle_beta   90.00
_cell.angle_gamma   90.00
#
_symmetry.space_group_name_H-M   'P 1'
#
loop_
_entity.id
_entity.type
_entity.pdbx_description
1 polymer ?
#
loop_
_entity_poly.entity_id
_entity_poly.type
_entity_poly.pdbx_seq_one_letter_code
_entity_poly.pdbx_strand_id
1 'polypeptide(L)'
;MKSESGEESKEYEVFSRGLIVAAVLVGIFLMWVGQLVVVWSEWEDTETILRTSRTLISLGGMISSGALIVGGVTNKSIDKFVRLGMLVAAAFIIMQLMTWTAISYFPSVLP
;
A
#
# COMPACT_ATOMS: atom_id res chain seq x y z
N MET A 1 -2.42 -42.07 35.04
CA MET A 1 -1.82 -42.22 33.69
C MET A 1 -2.88 -41.77 32.69
N LYS A 2 -2.71 -40.83 31.77
CA LYS A 2 -1.55 -40.06 31.29
C LYS A 2 -2.12 -39.02 30.29
N SER A 3 -1.66 -37.75 30.39
CA SER A 3 -1.62 -36.66 29.38
C SER A 3 -2.90 -36.35 28.57
N GLU A 4 -3.58 -35.20 28.72
CA GLU A 4 -3.14 -33.84 28.31
C GLU A 4 -2.39 -33.79 26.97
N SER A 5 -3.12 -33.50 25.89
CA SER A 5 -2.61 -32.79 24.71
C SER A 5 -3.85 -32.18 24.04
N GLY A 6 -4.25 -30.96 24.38
CA GLY A 6 -3.43 -29.80 24.10
C GLY A 6 -3.35 -29.66 22.59
N GLU A 7 -4.51 -29.54 21.92
CA GLU A 7 -4.57 -29.09 20.54
C GLU A 7 -4.03 -27.66 20.54
N GLU A 8 -2.72 -27.56 20.30
CA GLU A 8 -2.04 -26.34 19.93
C GLU A 8 -2.75 -25.77 18.70
N SER A 9 -3.68 -24.85 18.95
CA SER A 9 -4.04 -23.83 17.98
C SER A 9 -2.76 -23.09 17.66
N LYS A 10 -2.06 -23.53 16.62
CA LYS A 10 -0.97 -22.79 16.00
C LYS A 10 -1.58 -21.47 15.57
N GLU A 11 -1.47 -20.47 16.46
CA GLU A 11 -1.53 -19.08 16.09
C GLU A 11 -0.46 -18.92 15.03
N TYR A 12 -0.85 -19.02 13.76
CA TYR A 12 -0.02 -18.55 12.68
C TYR A 12 0.37 -17.14 13.10
N GLU A 13 1.65 -16.84 13.33
CA GLU A 13 2.09 -15.45 13.48
C GLU A 13 1.63 -14.74 12.20
N VAL A 14 0.47 -14.08 12.25
CA VAL A 14 -0.42 -13.89 11.09
C VAL A 14 0.24 -13.06 9.98
N PHE A 15 1.37 -12.41 10.25
CA PHE A 15 2.20 -11.78 9.23
C PHE A 15 3.62 -11.57 9.77
N SER A 16 4.63 -12.21 9.19
CA SER A 16 6.02 -11.92 9.53
C SER A 16 6.32 -10.45 9.21
N ARG A 17 7.05 -9.76 10.10
CA ARG A 17 7.44 -8.35 9.92
C ARG A 17 8.13 -8.12 8.57
N GLY A 18 8.91 -9.09 8.11
CA GLY A 18 9.55 -9.07 6.80
C GLY A 18 8.56 -9.09 5.63
N LEU A 19 7.44 -9.80 5.76
CA LEU A 19 6.40 -9.86 4.74
C LEU A 19 5.67 -8.51 4.61
N ILE A 20 5.41 -7.82 5.73
CA ILE A 20 4.82 -6.46 5.72
C ILE A 20 5.76 -5.52 4.97
N VAL A 21 7.05 -5.52 5.35
CA VAL A 21 8.04 -4.64 4.73
C VAL A 21 8.18 -4.94 3.24
N ALA A 22 8.25 -6.22 2.84
CA ALA A 22 8.32 -6.62 1.45
C ALA A 22 7.09 -6.15 0.66
N ALA A 23 5.87 -6.35 1.18
CA ALA A 23 4.64 -5.91 0.54
C ALA A 23 4.59 -4.38 0.37
N VAL A 24 5.00 -3.63 1.40
CA VAL A 24 5.09 -2.17 1.34
C VAL A 24 6.09 -1.72 0.28
N LEU A 25 7.27 -2.32 0.24
CA LEU A 25 8.31 -2.01 -0.75
C LEU A 25 7.87 -2.34 -2.18
N VAL A 26 7.18 -3.46 -2.38
CA VAL A 26 6.60 -3.84 -3.69
C VAL A 26 5.55 -2.81 -4.12
N GLY A 27 4.67 -2.39 -3.22
CA GLY A 27 3.68 -1.36 -3.56
C GLY A 27 4.30 0.00 -3.87
N ILE A 28 5.35 0.41 -3.15
CA ILE A 28 6.12 1.62 -3.44
C ILE A 28 6.81 1.51 -4.79
N PHE A 29 7.41 0.36 -5.10
CA PHE A 29 8.05 0.10 -6.38
C PHE A 29 7.05 0.20 -7.53
N LEU A 30 5.84 -0.37 -7.39
CA LEU A 30 4.77 -0.25 -8.39
C LEU A 30 4.33 1.21 -8.59
N MET A 31 4.17 1.97 -7.51
CA MET A 31 3.87 3.40 -7.59
C MET A 31 4.97 4.16 -8.33
N TRP A 32 6.23 3.84 -8.04
CA TRP A 32 7.39 4.46 -8.68
C TRP A 32 7.46 4.14 -10.19
N VAL A 33 7.26 2.88 -10.57
CA VAL A 33 7.19 2.47 -11.99
C VAL A 33 6.05 3.20 -12.70
N GLY A 34 4.87 3.31 -12.07
CA GLY A 34 3.75 4.05 -12.65
C GLY A 34 4.05 5.53 -12.89
N GLN A 35 4.78 6.19 -11.98
CA GLN A 35 5.26 7.58 -12.19
C GLN A 35 6.27 7.67 -13.34
N LEU A 36 7.21 6.72 -13.40
CA LEU A 36 8.26 6.68 -14.42
C LEU A 36 7.66 6.52 -15.83
N VAL A 37 6.62 5.69 -15.95
CA VAL A 37 5.85 5.51 -17.20
C VAL A 37 5.25 6.84 -17.70
N VAL A 38 4.77 7.71 -16.80
CA VAL A 38 4.23 9.04 -17.19
C VAL A 38 5.34 9.99 -17.62
N VAL A 39 6.46 10.01 -16.91
CA VAL A 39 7.60 10.89 -17.25
C VAL A 39 8.21 10.52 -18.60
N TRP A 40 8.26 9.23 -18.92
CA TRP A 40 8.85 8.76 -20.18
C TRP A 40 7.85 8.78 -21.35
N SER A 41 6.55 8.97 -21.09
CA SER A 41 5.52 9.06 -22.12
C SER A 41 5.41 10.43 -22.77
N GLU A 42 6.26 11.39 -22.43
CA GLU A 42 6.32 12.73 -23.04
C GLU A 42 6.43 12.73 -24.58
N TRP A 43 6.62 11.57 -25.21
CA TRP A 43 6.78 11.41 -26.65
C TRP A 43 5.53 10.90 -27.39
N GLU A 44 4.53 10.37 -26.69
CA GLU A 44 3.30 9.85 -27.31
C GLU A 44 2.10 9.98 -26.36
N ASP A 45 1.14 10.85 -26.70
CA ASP A 45 -0.19 11.01 -26.06
C ASP A 45 -1.05 9.76 -26.23
N THR A 46 -0.60 8.63 -25.72
CA THR A 46 -1.34 7.38 -25.80
C THR A 46 -2.15 7.23 -24.52
N GLU A 47 -3.48 7.38 -24.64
CA GLU A 47 -4.44 7.19 -23.54
C GLU A 47 -4.20 5.89 -22.75
N THR A 48 -3.72 4.84 -23.43
CA THR A 48 -3.30 3.57 -22.84
C THR A 48 -2.20 3.75 -21.78
N ILE A 49 -1.20 4.59 -22.03
CA ILE A 49 -0.08 4.82 -21.12
C ILE A 49 -0.55 5.50 -19.83
N LEU A 50 -1.42 6.51 -19.96
CA LEU A 50 -2.04 7.19 -18.81
C LEU A 50 -2.94 6.26 -17.99
N ARG A 51 -3.69 5.36 -18.64
CA ARG A 51 -4.50 4.36 -17.94
C ARG A 51 -3.60 3.36 -17.20
N THR A 52 -2.58 2.83 -17.87
CA THR A 52 -1.63 1.88 -17.28
C THR A 52 -0.89 2.48 -16.09
N SER A 53 -0.38 3.71 -16.19
CA SER A 53 0.30 4.37 -15.08
C SER A 53 -0.61 4.56 -13.87
N ARG A 54 -1.85 5.00 -14.09
CA ARG A 54 -2.86 5.14 -13.02
C ARG A 54 -3.18 3.79 -12.37
N THR A 55 -3.29 2.73 -13.15
CA THR A 55 -3.50 1.37 -12.61
C THR A 55 -2.32 0.93 -11.76
N LEU A 56 -1.08 1.13 -12.22
CA LEU A 56 0.13 0.77 -11.46
C LEU A 56 0.22 1.56 -10.14
N ILE A 57 -0.04 2.87 -10.18
CA ILE A 57 -0.03 3.73 -9.00
C ILE A 57 -1.13 3.32 -8.01
N SER A 58 -2.35 3.07 -8.50
CA SER A 58 -3.47 2.65 -7.65
C SER A 58 -3.24 1.28 -7.03
N LEU A 59 -2.73 0.31 -7.81
CA LEU A 59 -2.43 -1.03 -7.33
C LEU A 59 -1.31 -1.00 -6.29
N GLY A 60 -0.23 -0.27 -6.56
CA GLY A 60 0.88 -0.10 -5.63
C GLY A 60 0.44 0.57 -4.33
N GLY A 61 -0.37 1.63 -4.43
CA GLY A 61 -0.93 2.32 -3.27
C GLY A 61 -1.88 1.44 -2.45
N MET A 62 -2.70 0.60 -3.09
CA MET A 62 -3.58 -0.36 -2.42
C MET A 62 -2.77 -1.43 -1.68
N ILE A 63 -1.73 -1.98 -2.32
CA ILE A 63 -0.85 -3.00 -1.71
C ILE A 63 -0.10 -2.40 -0.51
N SER A 64 0.52 -1.23 -0.66
CA SER A 64 1.26 -0.59 0.43
C SER A 64 0.34 -0.18 1.59
N SER A 65 -0.79 0.48 1.31
CA SER A 65 -1.72 0.92 2.36
C SER A 65 -2.38 -0.28 3.06
N GLY A 66 -2.79 -1.31 2.31
CA GLY A 66 -3.33 -2.54 2.86
C GLY A 66 -2.32 -3.26 3.77
N ALA A 67 -1.07 -3.40 3.32
CA ALA A 67 -0.01 -4.01 4.13
C ALA A 67 0.28 -3.21 5.41
N LEU A 68 0.29 -1.87 5.34
CA LEU A 68 0.48 -1.00 6.50
C LEU A 68 -0.69 -1.05 7.49
N ILE A 69 -1.94 -1.06 7.00
CA ILE A 69 -3.13 -1.16 7.85
C ILE A 69 -3.18 -2.52 8.52
N VAL A 70 -3.03 -3.60 7.74
CA VAL A 70 -3.00 -4.96 8.28
C VAL A 70 -1.87 -5.08 9.29
N GLY A 71 -0.66 -4.65 8.94
CA GLY A 71 0.50 -4.67 9.84
C GLY A 71 0.30 -3.84 11.12
N GLY A 72 -0.29 -2.66 11.03
CA GLY A 72 -0.56 -1.80 12.18
C GLY A 72 -1.68 -2.32 13.09
N VAL A 73 -2.69 -2.99 12.54
CA VAL A 73 -3.82 -3.52 13.30
C VAL A 73 -3.52 -4.88 13.92
N THR A 74 -2.95 -5.82 13.15
CA THR A 74 -2.78 -7.22 13.58
C THR A 74 -1.51 -7.42 14.39
N ASN A 75 -0.45 -6.64 14.16
CA ASN A 75 0.85 -6.88 14.78
C ASN A 75 0.98 -6.20 16.15
N LYS A 76 0.39 -6.83 17.18
CA LYS A 76 0.38 -6.32 18.57
C LYS A 76 1.74 -6.39 19.26
N SER A 77 2.72 -7.13 18.73
CA SER A 77 4.08 -7.24 19.28
C SER A 77 4.95 -6.02 18.95
N ILE A 78 4.51 -5.16 18.02
CA ILE A 78 5.18 -3.93 17.66
C ILE A 78 4.75 -2.79 18.60
N ASP A 79 5.70 -1.92 18.94
CA ASP A 79 5.47 -0.72 19.76
C ASP A 79 4.30 0.14 19.25
N LYS A 80 3.54 0.72 20.18
CA LYS A 80 2.33 1.50 19.90
C LYS A 80 2.60 2.69 18.97
N PHE A 81 3.75 3.35 19.09
CA PHE A 81 4.13 4.47 18.21
C PHE A 81 4.45 4.00 16.80
N VAL A 82 5.09 2.85 16.64
CA VAL A 82 5.40 2.29 15.33
C VAL A 82 4.12 1.84 14.62
N ARG A 83 3.18 1.20 15.33
CA ARG A 83 1.86 0.84 14.79
C ARG A 83 1.08 2.07 14.35
N LEU A 84 1.11 3.13 15.15
CA LEU A 84 0.49 4.41 14.81
C LEU A 84 1.14 5.02 13.55
N GLY A 85 2.48 5.00 13.48
CA GLY A 85 3.22 5.46 12.30
C GLY A 85 2.85 4.72 11.02
N MET A 86 2.64 3.40 11.09
CA MET A 86 2.16 2.61 9.95
C MET A 86 0.77 3.05 9.48
N LEU A 87 -0.17 3.27 10.42
CA LEU A 87 -1.51 3.74 10.10
C LEU A 87 -1.52 5.16 9.51
N VAL A 88 -0.70 6.06 10.07
CA VAL A 88 -0.54 7.43 9.55
C VAL A 88 0.05 7.39 8.15
N ALA A 89 1.08 6.59 7.90
CA ALA A 89 1.66 6.43 6.56
C ALA A 89 0.64 5.88 5.55
N ALA A 90 -0.17 4.90 5.94
CA ALA A 90 -1.25 4.39 5.09
C ALA A 90 -2.28 5.47 4.76
N ALA A 91 -2.68 6.29 5.74
CA ALA A 91 -3.61 7.39 5.54
C ALA A 91 -3.05 8.43 4.55
N PHE A 92 -1.76 8.77 4.65
CA PHE A 92 -1.11 9.67 3.68
C PHE A 92 -1.11 9.10 2.26
N ILE A 93 -0.83 7.80 2.08
CA ILE A 93 -0.89 7.16 0.76
C ILE A 93 -2.30 7.23 0.18
N ILE A 94 -3.33 6.91 0.98
CA ILE A 94 -4.73 6.96 0.54
C ILE A 94 -5.13 8.40 0.18
N MET A 95 -4.76 9.37 1.02
CA MET A 95 -5.05 10.78 0.77
C MET A 95 -4.43 11.24 -0.56
N GLN A 96 -3.16 10.90 -0.80
CA GLN A 96 -2.47 11.25 -2.04
C GLN A 96 -3.16 10.64 -3.28
N LEU A 97 -3.60 9.38 -3.20
CA LEU A 97 -4.36 8.73 -4.28
C LEU A 97 -5.68 9.46 -4.54
N MET A 98 -6.40 9.86 -3.47
CA MET A 98 -7.65 10.60 -3.60
C MET A 98 -7.43 11.96 -4.26
N THR A 99 -6.38 12.69 -3.87
CA THR A 99 -6.02 13.98 -4.50
C THR A 99 -5.72 13.83 -5.99
N TRP A 100 -4.96 12.81 -6.38
CA TRP A 100 -4.68 12.52 -7.80
C TRP A 100 -5.95 12.22 -8.60
N THR A 101 -6.86 11.43 -8.02
CA THR A 101 -8.16 11.19 -8.66
C THR A 101 -8.99 12.47 -8.76
N ALA A 102 -9.04 13.29 -7.71
CA ALA A 102 -9.81 14.52 -7.70
C ALA A 102 -9.34 15.53 -8.76
N ILE A 103 -8.02 15.70 -8.93
CA ILE A 103 -7.44 16.56 -9.98
C ILE A 103 -7.85 16.07 -11.38
N SER A 104 -7.91 14.75 -11.59
CA SER A 104 -8.30 14.20 -12.90
C SER A 104 -9.79 14.33 -13.24
N TYR A 105 -10.67 14.47 -12.24
CA TYR A 105 -12.11 14.65 -12.44
C TYR A 105 -12.56 16.12 -12.41
N PHE A 106 -11.77 17.00 -11.79
CA PHE A 106 -12.06 18.43 -11.69
C PHE A 106 -10.88 19.29 -12.20
N PRO A 107 -10.57 19.24 -13.52
CA PRO A 107 -9.48 20.02 -14.09
C PRO A 107 -9.70 21.55 -13.99
N SER A 108 -10.93 22.00 -13.73
CA SER A 108 -11.34 23.41 -13.73
C SER A 108 -11.19 24.13 -12.39
N VAL A 109 -10.56 23.53 -11.37
CA VAL A 109 -10.47 24.10 -10.00
C VAL A 109 -9.04 24.50 -9.62
N LEU A 110 -8.11 24.43 -10.57
CA LEU A 110 -6.77 25.02 -10.43
C LEU A 110 -6.71 26.32 -11.26
N PRO A 111 -6.17 27.42 -10.70
CA PRO A 111 -5.98 28.68 -11.44
C PRO A 111 -4.99 28.54 -12.59
#